data_AF-A0A2V7JWG2-F1
#
_entry.id   AF-A0A2V7JWG2-F1
#
_cell.length_a   1.000
_cell.length_b   1.000
_cell.length_c   1.000
_cell.angle_alpha   90.00
_cell.angle_beta   90.00
_cell.angle_gamma   90.00
#
_symmetry.space_group_name_H-M   'P 1'
#
loop_
_entity.id
_entity.type
_entity.pdbx_description
1 polymer ?
#
loop_
_entity_poly.entity_id
_entity_poly.type
_entity_poly.pdbx_seq_one_letter_code
_entity_poly.pdbx_strand_id
1 'polypeptide(L)' 'GEPEYYVGSADWRPRNLRRRVEVVTPVGDPKAQARLDGILDHELANPDAWNLESDGSYTRAGAGVTV' A
#
# COMPACT_ATOMS: atom_id res chain seq x y z
N GLY A 1 15.16 -9.68 -7.64
CA GLY A 1 15.20 -10.24 -6.28
C GLY A 1 13.97 -11.10 -6.09
N GLU A 2 13.93 -11.89 -5.03
CA GLU A 2 12.74 -12.69 -4.67
C GLU A 2 11.76 -11.82 -3.84
N PRO A 3 10.45 -11.83 -4.13
CA PRO A 3 9.48 -11.07 -3.37
C PRO A 3 9.26 -11.66 -1.97
N GLU A 4 9.14 -10.79 -0.97
CA GLU A 4 8.80 -11.16 0.40
C GLU A 4 7.55 -10.41 0.85
N TYR A 5 6.67 -11.12 1.57
CA TYR A 5 5.37 -10.60 1.98
C TYR A 5 5.30 -10.50 3.49
N TYR A 6 4.80 -9.37 3.96
CA TYR A 6 4.63 -9.09 5.39
C TYR A 6 3.27 -8.44 5.63
N VAL A 7 2.66 -8.77 6.76
CA VAL A 7 1.49 -8.04 7.29
C VAL A 7 1.85 -7.56 8.69
N GLY A 8 1.48 -6.32 9.00
CA GLY A 8 1.79 -5.72 10.29
C GLY A 8 0.84 -4.61 10.70
N SER A 9 0.94 -4.20 11.95
CA SER A 9 0.05 -3.21 12.58
C SER A 9 0.46 -1.75 12.37
N ALA A 10 1.69 -1.51 11.89
CA ALA A 10 2.31 -0.19 11.86
C ALA A 10 2.41 0.42 10.46
N ASP A 11 2.13 1.72 10.38
CA ASP A 11 2.63 2.59 9.30
C ASP A 11 4.07 3.07 9.59
N TRP A 12 4.71 3.70 8.60
CA TRP A 12 6.07 4.26 8.72
C TRP A 12 6.13 5.64 9.37
N ARG A 13 5.44 5.82 10.50
CA ARG A 13 5.56 7.04 11.30
C ARG A 13 6.53 6.82 12.46
N PRO A 14 7.39 7.81 12.80
CA PRO A 14 8.33 7.70 13.92
C PRO A 14 7.72 7.24 15.24
N ARG A 15 6.45 7.60 15.48
CA ARG A 15 5.72 7.18 16.68
C ARG A 15 5.51 5.68 16.77
N ASN A 16 5.26 5.00 15.64
CA ASN A 16 5.05 3.56 15.62
C ASN A 16 6.38 2.81 15.76
N LEU A 17 7.43 3.31 15.12
CA LEU A 17 8.75 2.66 15.11
C LEU A 17 9.57 2.86 16.40
N ARG A 18 9.21 3.82 17.26
CA ARG A 18 10.02 4.18 18.43
C ARG A 18 9.28 4.21 19.76
N ARG A 19 7.95 4.30 19.74
CA ARG A 19 7.16 4.59 20.95
C ARG A 19 5.95 3.67 21.15
N ARG A 20 5.65 2.79 20.18
CA ARG A 20 4.54 1.83 20.27
C ARG A 20 5.09 0.41 20.16
N VAL A 21 4.35 -0.51 20.75
CA VAL A 21 4.53 -1.94 20.50
C VAL A 21 3.72 -2.26 19.25
N GLU A 22 4.41 -2.77 18.22
CA GLU A 22 3.84 -3.10 16.92
C GLU A 22 4.26 -4.53 16.55
N VAL A 23 3.46 -5.20 15.73
CA VAL A 23 3.71 -6.58 15.31
C VAL A 23 3.75 -6.64 13.78
N VAL A 24 4.72 -7.37 13.26
CA VAL A 24 4.84 -7.71 11.84
C VAL A 24 5.11 -9.20 11.75
N THR A 25 4.49 -9.89 10.79
CA THR A 25 4.74 -11.30 10.51
C THR A 25 5.01 -11.52 9.03
N PRO A 26 5.95 -12.40 8.66
CA PRO A 26 6.09 -12.85 7.29
C PRO A 26 4.87 -13.67 6.86
N VAL A 27 4.55 -13.63 5.58
CA VAL A 27 3.51 -14.43 4.94
C VAL A 27 4.17 -15.40 3.98
N GLY A 28 4.30 -16.66 4.42
CA GLY A 28 4.93 -17.73 3.62
C GLY A 28 3.96 -18.63 2.86
N ASP A 29 2.65 -18.56 3.14
CA ASP A 29 1.66 -19.37 2.43
C ASP A 29 1.43 -18.83 1.00
N PRO A 30 1.65 -19.61 -0.06
CA PRO A 30 1.55 -19.12 -1.44
C PRO A 30 0.16 -18.61 -1.82
N LYS A 31 -0.92 -19.16 -1.23
CA LYS A 31 -2.29 -18.69 -1.52
C LYS A 31 -2.55 -17.34 -0.86
N ALA A 32 -2.05 -17.15 0.35
CA ALA A 32 -2.10 -15.86 1.03
C ALA A 32 -1.30 -14.78 0.28
N GLN A 33 -0.11 -15.12 -0.24
CA GLN A 33 0.69 -14.21 -1.08
C GLN A 33 -0.07 -13.80 -2.34
N ALA A 34 -0.60 -14.76 -3.11
CA ALA A 34 -1.39 -14.48 -4.30
C ALA A 34 -2.65 -13.63 -4.01
N ARG A 35 -3.24 -13.80 -2.82
CA ARG A 35 -4.35 -12.95 -2.37
C ARG A 35 -3.90 -11.53 -2.08
N LEU A 36 -2.73 -11.34 -1.45
CA LEU A 36 -2.17 -10.02 -1.19
C LEU A 36 -1.85 -9.30 -2.51
N ASP A 37 -1.28 -10.01 -3.48
CA ASP A 37 -1.05 -9.47 -4.83
C ASP A 37 -2.36 -8.99 -5.46
N GLY A 38 -3.40 -9.83 -5.46
CA GLY A 38 -4.69 -9.46 -6.02
C GLY A 38 -5.35 -8.27 -5.32
N ILE A 39 -5.14 -8.09 -4.00
CA ILE A 39 -5.60 -6.91 -3.28
C ILE A 39 -4.82 -5.67 -3.74
N LEU A 40 -3.49 -5.75 -3.77
CA LEU A 40 -2.64 -4.63 -4.17
C LEU A 40 -2.90 -4.21 -5.62
N ASP A 41 -3.01 -5.17 -6.54
CA ASP A 41 -3.34 -4.91 -7.95
C ASP A 41 -4.68 -4.18 -8.09
N HIS A 42 -5.70 -4.60 -7.31
CA HIS A 42 -7.02 -3.97 -7.34
C HIS A 42 -6.99 -2.54 -6.80
N GLU A 43 -6.36 -2.32 -5.64
CA GLU A 43 -6.27 -0.99 -5.03
C GLU A 43 -5.46 -0.02 -5.89
N LEU A 44 -4.37 -0.49 -6.52
CA LEU A 44 -3.52 0.33 -7.39
C LEU A 44 -4.17 0.65 -8.74
N ALA A 45 -5.06 -0.21 -9.23
CA ALA A 45 -5.80 0.02 -10.49
C ALA A 45 -7.11 0.80 -10.30
N ASN A 46 -7.43 1.25 -9.08
CA ASN A 46 -8.70 1.89 -8.78
C ASN A 46 -8.85 3.25 -9.52
N PRO A 47 -9.80 3.42 -10.46
CA PRO A 47 -9.98 4.66 -11.22
C PRO A 47 -10.51 5.82 -10.36
N ASP A 48 -11.10 5.53 -9.21
CA ASP A 48 -11.58 6.53 -8.26
C ASP A 48 -10.49 6.98 -7.27
N ALA A 49 -9.28 6.43 -7.38
CA ALA A 49 -8.15 6.81 -6.55
C ALA A 49 -7.67 8.24 -6.81
N TRP A 50 -6.97 8.79 -5.83
CA TRP A 50 -6.25 10.05 -5.93
C TRP A 50 -4.75 9.77 -5.91
N ASN A 51 -4.03 10.27 -6.91
CA ASN A 51 -2.59 10.23 -6.96
C ASN A 51 -2.02 11.42 -6.19
N LEU A 52 -1.05 11.17 -5.32
CA LEU A 52 -0.27 12.20 -4.65
C LEU A 52 0.93 12.54 -5.53
N GLU A 53 0.96 13.76 -6.03
CA GLU A 53 2.05 14.28 -6.85
C GLU A 53 3.26 14.69 -5.99
N SER A 54 4.42 14.81 -6.62
CA SER A 54 5.68 15.19 -5.95
C SER A 54 5.65 16.58 -5.28
N ASP A 55 4.77 17.48 -5.71
CA ASP A 55 4.57 18.82 -5.13
C ASP A 55 3.54 18.83 -4.00
N GLY A 56 2.95 17.67 -3.68
CA GLY A 56 1.92 17.53 -2.64
C GLY A 56 0.49 17.79 -3.13
N SER A 57 0.28 18.08 -4.41
CA SER A 57 -1.05 18.17 -5.01
C SER A 57 -1.66 16.77 -5.22
N TYR A 58 -2.98 16.73 -5.38
CA TYR A 58 -3.72 15.49 -5.64
C TYR A 58 -4.43 15.55 -6.99
N THR A 59 -4.24 14.51 -7.81
CA THR A 59 -4.93 14.33 -9.10
C THR A 59 -5.82 13.10 -9.05
N ARG A 60 -6.97 13.09 -9.75
CA ARG A 60 -7.81 11.89 -9.83
C ARG A 60 -7.25 10.93 -10.88
N ALA A 61 -7.09 9.66 -10.52
CA ALA A 61 -6.53 8.62 -11.39
C ALA A 61 -7.35 8.42 -12.68
N GLY A 62 -8.68 8.45 -12.58
CA GLY A 62 -9.60 8.33 -13.72
C GLY A 62 -10.04 9.67 -14.35
N ALA A 63 -9.63 10.81 -13.80
CA ALA A 63 -9.92 12.09 -14.43
C ALA A 63 -8.88 12.35 -15.52
N GLY A 64 -9.22 11.99 -16.77
CA GLY A 64 -8.59 12.66 -17.91
C GLY A 64 -8.71 14.16 -17.69
N VAL A 65 -7.57 14.84 -17.64
CA VAL A 65 -7.44 16.30 -17.43
C VAL A 65 -8.63 17.01 -18.08
N THR A 66 -9.51 17.58 -17.26
CA THR A 66 -10.53 18.50 -17.73
C THR A 66 -10.65 19.67 -16.74
N VAL A 67 -10.19 20.82 -17.24
CA VAL A 67 -10.11 22.20 -16.70
C VAL A 67 -9.00 22.48 -15.69
#